data_AF-A0A7C3SM11-F1
#
_entry.id   AF-A0A7C3SM11-F1
#
_cell.length_a   1.000
_cell.length_b   1.000
_cell.length_c   1.000
_cell.angle_alpha   90.00
_cell.angle_beta   90.00
_cell.angle_gamma   90.00
#
_symmetry.space_group_name_H-M   'P 1'
#
loop_
_entity.id
_entity.type
_entity.pdbx_description
1 polymer ?
#
loop_
_entity_poly.entity_id
_entity_poly.type
_entity_poly.pdbx_seq_one_letter_code
_entity_poly.pdbx_strand_id
1 'polypeptide(L)'
;MDFNPPETFWSLTSAALLESLHTSREGLTEAEARRRLERFGANTLKGKKPVGALGLLLSQYKSPIILLLLFACLLSFALHDHVDALIILAILLISGLLGFWQEYGASNAVAKL
;
A
#
# COMPACT_ATOMS: atom_id res chain seq x y z
N MET A 1 -23.80 15.57 -7.92
CA MET A 1 -24.40 14.23 -8.08
C MET A 1 -23.35 13.20 -7.71
N ASP A 2 -23.19 12.97 -6.41
CA ASP A 2 -22.19 12.06 -5.86
C ASP A 2 -22.46 10.65 -6.40
N PHE A 3 -21.45 10.02 -7.01
CA PHE A 3 -21.56 8.64 -7.48
C PHE A 3 -21.60 7.77 -6.22
N ASN A 4 -22.79 7.45 -5.75
CA ASN A 4 -23.01 6.47 -4.71
C ASN A 4 -23.60 5.23 -5.39
N PRO A 5 -22.80 4.23 -5.77
CA PRO A 5 -23.37 2.99 -6.26
C PRO A 5 -24.31 2.44 -5.17
N PRO A 6 -25.46 1.88 -5.55
CA PRO A 6 -26.33 1.25 -4.57
C PRO A 6 -25.52 0.20 -3.81
N GLU A 7 -25.63 0.17 -2.48
CA GLU A 7 -24.80 -0.69 -1.61
C GLU A 7 -24.89 -2.18 -1.98
N THR A 8 -25.87 -2.58 -2.80
CA THR A 8 -26.06 -3.92 -3.33
C THR A 8 -26.18 -3.94 -4.87
N PHE A 9 -25.29 -3.24 -5.58
CA PHE A 9 -25.32 -3.21 -7.05
C PHE A 9 -25.30 -4.60 -7.71
N TRP A 10 -24.69 -5.59 -7.04
CA TRP A 10 -24.62 -6.99 -7.51
C TRP A 10 -25.96 -7.75 -7.45
N SER A 11 -26.98 -7.22 -6.76
CA SER A 11 -28.32 -7.86 -6.68
C SER A 11 -29.37 -7.17 -7.55
N LEU A 12 -29.04 -6.07 -8.24
CA LEU A 12 -29.98 -5.32 -9.07
C LEU A 12 -30.17 -5.97 -10.44
N THR A 13 -31.36 -5.81 -11.01
CA THR A 13 -31.62 -6.19 -12.40
C THR A 13 -30.87 -5.26 -13.35
N SER A 14 -30.52 -5.76 -14.54
CA SER A 14 -29.79 -4.98 -15.54
C SER A 14 -30.50 -3.68 -15.92
N ALA A 15 -31.84 -3.69 -15.99
CA ALA A 15 -32.64 -2.49 -16.26
C ALA A 15 -32.48 -1.42 -15.16
N ALA A 16 -32.60 -1.82 -13.88
CA ALA A 16 -32.42 -0.90 -12.75
C ALA A 16 -30.99 -0.37 -12.65
N LEU A 17 -30.00 -1.20 -13.00
CA LEU A 17 -28.59 -0.80 -13.02
C LEU A 17 -28.32 0.25 -14.12
N LEU A 18 -28.86 0.05 -15.32
CA LEU A 18 -28.74 1.01 -16.44
C LEU A 18 -29.36 2.37 -16.09
N GLU A 19 -30.52 2.35 -15.43
CA GLU A 19 -31.20 3.57 -14.98
C GLU A 19 -30.38 4.32 -13.92
N SER A 20 -29.89 3.61 -12.89
CA SER A 20 -29.06 4.21 -11.82
C SER A 20 -27.70 4.73 -12.31
N LEU A 21 -27.10 4.08 -13.31
CA LEU A 21 -25.84 4.51 -13.94
C LEU A 21 -26.05 5.56 -15.04
N HIS A 22 -27.31 5.95 -15.31
CA HIS A 22 -27.71 6.85 -16.40
C HIS A 22 -27.04 6.48 -17.73
N THR A 23 -27.16 5.21 -18.13
CA THR A 23 -26.57 4.67 -19.36
C THR A 23 -27.57 3.76 -20.07
N SER A 24 -27.37 3.51 -21.36
CA SER A 24 -28.20 2.57 -22.11
C SER A 24 -27.45 1.25 -22.39
N ARG A 25 -28.14 0.30 -23.02
CA ARG A 25 -27.53 -0.96 -23.48
C ARG A 25 -26.48 -0.74 -24.56
N GLU A 26 -26.60 0.35 -25.31
CA GLU A 26 -25.65 0.78 -26.34
C GLU A 26 -24.45 1.53 -25.73
N GLY A 27 -24.47 1.81 -24.42
CA GLY A 27 -23.38 2.44 -23.69
C GLY A 27 -23.54 3.95 -23.51
N LEU A 28 -22.41 4.64 -23.34
CA LEU A 28 -22.34 6.09 -23.17
C LEU A 28 -22.04 6.79 -24.49
N THR A 29 -22.55 8.01 -24.65
CA THR A 29 -22.12 8.90 -25.72
C THR A 29 -20.70 9.40 -25.45
N GLU A 30 -19.96 9.78 -26.50
CA GLU A 30 -18.60 10.30 -26.35
C GLU A 30 -18.54 11.53 -25.43
N ALA A 31 -19.53 12.42 -25.55
CA ALA A 31 -19.64 13.61 -24.73
C ALA A 31 -19.80 13.27 -23.23
N GLU A 32 -20.67 12.31 -22.90
CA GLU A 32 -20.87 11.89 -21.52
C GLU A 32 -19.68 11.10 -20.98
N ALA A 33 -19.05 10.27 -21.82
CA ALA A 33 -17.81 9.56 -21.45
C ALA A 33 -16.69 10.55 -21.11
N ARG A 34 -16.49 11.60 -21.92
CA ARG A 34 -15.49 12.65 -21.65
C ARG A 34 -15.80 13.43 -20.38
N ARG A 35 -17.07 13.80 -20.18
CA ARG A 35 -17.53 14.47 -18.95
C ARG A 35 -17.30 13.62 -17.70
N ARG A 36 -17.56 12.32 -17.77
CA ARG A 36 -17.27 11.38 -16.67
C ARG A 36 -15.77 11.24 -16.43
N LEU A 37 -14.95 11.17 -17.48
CA LEU A 37 -13.50 11.09 -17.36
C LEU A 37 -12.91 12.33 -16.66
N GLU A 38 -13.38 13.52 -16.99
CA GLU A 38 -12.96 14.76 -16.32
C GLU A 38 -13.38 14.78 -14.85
N ARG A 39 -14.55 14.22 -14.54
CA ARG A 39 -15.12 14.22 -13.19
C ARG A 39 -14.50 13.19 -12.26
N PHE A 40 -14.32 11.96 -12.74
CA PHE A 40 -13.86 10.82 -11.93
C PHE A 40 -12.36 10.56 -12.10
N GLY A 41 -11.74 11.14 -13.12
CA GLY A 41 -10.38 10.82 -13.52
C GLY A 41 -10.29 9.51 -14.29
N ALA A 42 -9.10 9.24 -14.82
CA ALA A 42 -8.81 7.95 -15.43
C ALA A 42 -8.93 6.83 -14.39
N ASN A 43 -9.57 5.73 -14.76
CA ASN A 43 -9.64 4.51 -13.94
C ASN A 43 -8.29 3.78 -13.95
N THR A 44 -7.28 4.45 -13.41
CA THR A 44 -5.91 3.96 -13.32
C THR A 44 -5.46 4.05 -11.87
N LEU A 45 -4.96 2.94 -11.34
CA LEU A 45 -4.32 2.93 -10.04
C LEU A 45 -3.04 3.77 -10.13
N LYS A 46 -3.01 4.92 -9.45
CA LYS A 46 -1.78 5.71 -9.33
C LYS A 46 -0.76 4.86 -8.58
N GLY A 47 0.28 4.41 -9.28
CA GLY A 47 1.41 3.73 -8.64
C GLY A 47 1.97 4.63 -7.53
N LYS A 48 2.19 4.06 -6.33
CA LYS A 48 2.93 4.76 -5.28
C LYS A 48 4.30 5.14 -5.88
N LYS A 49 4.74 6.39 -5.65
CA LYS A 49 6.11 6.79 -6.01
C LYS A 49 7.07 5.74 -5.45
N PRO A 50 7.99 5.19 -6.26
CA PRO A 50 8.92 4.20 -5.76
C PRO A 50 9.74 4.86 -4.65
N VAL A 51 9.54 4.40 -3.42
CA VAL A 51 10.45 4.71 -2.33
C VAL A 51 11.74 3.98 -2.69
N GLY A 52 12.85 4.70 -2.85
CA GLY A 52 14.13 4.08 -3.19
C GLY A 52 14.48 2.99 -2.17
N ALA A 53 15.20 1.95 -2.60
CA ALA A 53 15.52 0.79 -1.76
C ALA A 53 16.11 1.16 -0.37
N LEU A 54 16.99 2.17 -0.34
CA LEU A 54 17.56 2.71 0.90
C LEU A 54 16.52 3.43 1.78
N GLY A 55 15.56 4.13 1.17
CA GLY A 55 14.48 4.81 1.90
C GLY A 55 13.55 3.83 2.60
N LEU A 56 13.27 2.70 1.95
CA LEU A 56 12.46 1.62 2.52
C LEU A 56 13.17 0.90 3.67
N LEU A 57 14.47 0.63 3.53
CA LEU A 57 15.26 0.06 4.62
C LEU A 57 15.30 1.02 5.82
N LEU A 58 15.56 2.31 5.59
CA LEU A 58 15.60 3.33 6.64
C LEU A 58 14.25 3.58 7.31
N SER A 59 13.11 3.37 6.63
CA SER A 59 11.80 3.49 7.27
C SER A 59 11.56 2.41 8.31
N GLN A 60 12.13 1.20 8.14
CA GLN A 60 12.00 0.15 9.16
C GLN A 60 12.68 0.57 10.46
N TYR A 61 13.88 1.15 10.41
CA TYR A 61 14.61 1.62 11.59
C TYR A 61 13.95 2.81 12.32
N LYS A 62 12.94 3.46 11.74
CA LYS A 62 12.15 4.51 12.39
C LYS A 62 10.97 3.98 13.21
N SER A 63 10.74 2.66 13.20
CA SER A 63 9.68 2.05 14.01
C SER A 63 9.97 2.23 15.51
N PRO A 64 8.98 2.66 16.34
CA PRO A 64 9.16 2.81 17.78
C PRO A 64 9.69 1.54 18.47
N ILE A 65 9.27 0.36 17.99
CA ILE A 65 9.72 -0.93 18.51
C ILE A 65 11.21 -1.15 18.22
N ILE A 66 11.67 -0.83 17.00
CA ILE A 66 13.08 -0.99 16.62
C ILE A 66 13.95 -0.01 17.42
N LEU A 67 13.49 1.23 17.63
CA LEU A 67 14.18 2.20 18.48
C LEU A 67 14.31 1.70 19.93
N LEU A 68 13.26 1.06 20.47
CA LEU A 68 13.30 0.46 21.80
C LEU A 68 14.32 -0.69 21.87
N LEU A 69 14.36 -1.56 20.86
CA LEU A 69 15.32 -2.66 20.80
C LEU A 69 16.76 -2.18 20.62
N LEU A 70 16.99 -1.13 19.83
CA LEU A 70 18.29 -0.47 19.73
C LEU A 70 18.74 0.10 21.08
N PHE A 71 17.80 0.70 21.83
CA PHE A 71 18.09 1.17 23.19
C PHE A 71 18.42 0.01 24.14
N ALA A 72 17.69 -1.11 24.07
CA ALA A 72 18.00 -2.31 24.85
C ALA A 72 19.37 -2.90 24.49
N CYS A 73 19.73 -2.91 23.21
CA CYS A 73 21.07 -3.31 22.73
C CYS A 73 22.17 -2.41 23.33
N LEU A 74 21.97 -1.08 23.36
CA LEU A 74 22.91 -0.15 23.99
C LEU A 74 23.04 -0.38 25.50
N LEU A 75 21.93 -0.64 26.20
CA LEU A 75 21.97 -0.97 27.63
C LEU A 75 22.72 -2.28 27.90
N SER A 76 22.50 -3.30 27.08
CA SER A 76 23.15 -4.60 27.18
C SER A 76 24.67 -4.48 26.95
N PHE A 77 25.10 -3.67 25.97
CA PHE A 77 26.51 -3.29 25.80
C PHE A 77 27.09 -2.58 27.02
N ALA A 78 26.36 -1.62 27.61
CA ALA A 78 26.81 -0.90 28.80
C ALA A 78 26.98 -1.83 30.02
N LEU A 79 26.19 -2.90 30.09
CA LEU A 79 26.26 -3.94 31.12
C LEU A 79 27.37 -4.99 30.85
N HIS A 80 28.19 -4.82 29.81
CA HIS A 80 29.17 -5.81 29.35
C HIS A 80 28.58 -7.16 28.94
N ASP A 81 27.27 -7.22 28.70
CA ASP A 81 26.62 -8.40 28.15
C ASP A 81 26.66 -8.35 26.62
N HIS A 82 27.81 -8.71 26.08
CA HIS A 82 28.04 -8.67 24.64
C HIS A 82 27.26 -9.73 23.88
N VAL A 83 26.86 -10.83 24.54
CA VAL A 83 26.13 -11.92 23.90
C VAL A 83 24.70 -11.48 23.62
N ASP A 84 24.02 -10.94 24.62
CA ASP A 84 22.65 -10.45 24.46
C ASP A 84 22.57 -9.28 23.48
N ALA A 85 23.49 -8.33 23.56
CA ALA A 85 23.56 -7.22 22.61
C ALA A 85 23.76 -7.71 21.16
N LEU A 86 24.62 -8.71 20.95
CA LEU A 86 24.86 -9.29 19.63
C LEU A 86 23.62 -10.03 19.10
N ILE A 87 22.90 -10.76 19.95
CA ILE A 87 21.66 -11.44 19.58
C ILE A 87 20.60 -10.43 19.14
N ILE A 88 20.38 -9.36 19.92
CA ILE A 88 19.40 -8.32 19.59
C ILE A 88 19.77 -7.65 18.27
N LEU A 89 21.05 -7.30 18.08
CA LEU A 89 21.54 -6.69 16.85
C LEU A 89 21.33 -7.61 15.64
N ALA A 90 21.65 -8.90 15.76
CA ALA A 90 21.47 -9.87 14.69
C ALA A 90 19.99 -10.01 14.29
N ILE A 91 19.08 -10.09 15.28
CA ILE A 91 17.64 -10.16 15.02
C ILE A 91 17.17 -8.90 14.28
N LEU A 92 17.57 -7.70 14.73
CA LEU A 92 17.20 -6.45 14.06
C LEU A 92 17.67 -6.39 12.61
N LEU A 93 18.92 -6.81 12.34
CA LEU A 93 19.47 -6.84 11.00
C LEU A 93 18.71 -7.83 10.10
N ILE A 94 18.48 -9.05 10.58
CA ILE A 94 17.75 -10.08 9.82
C ILE A 94 16.31 -9.65 9.56
N SER A 95 15.59 -9.16 10.56
CA SER A 95 14.22 -8.69 10.42
C SER A 95 14.10 -7.51 9.46
N GLY A 96 15.03 -6.55 9.53
CA GLY A 96 15.07 -5.42 8.60
C GLY A 96 15.32 -5.86 7.16
N LEU A 97 16.24 -6.81 6.95
CA LEU A 97 16.57 -7.33 5.63
C LEU A 97 15.44 -8.17 5.03
N LEU A 98 14.81 -9.03 5.86
CA LEU A 98 13.65 -9.83 5.46
C LEU A 98 12.46 -8.93 5.10
N GLY A 99 12.16 -7.93 5.93
CA GLY A 99 11.09 -6.96 5.66
C GLY A 99 11.35 -6.16 4.38
N PHE A 100 12.60 -5.75 4.16
CA PHE A 100 13.00 -5.11 2.91
C PHE A 100 12.76 -6.01 1.69
N TRP A 101 13.15 -7.28 1.74
CA TRP A 101 12.95 -8.21 0.63
C TRP A 101 11.45 -8.46 0.38
N GLN A 102 10.66 -8.67 1.43
CA GLN A 102 9.21 -8.85 1.32
C GLN A 102 8.55 -7.66 0.60
N GLU A 103 8.89 -6.44 1.00
CA GLU A 103 8.26 -5.25 0.47
C GLU A 103 8.79 -4.86 -0.92
N TYR A 104 10.08 -5.10 -1.19
CA TYR A 104 10.63 -4.98 -2.54
C TYR A 104 9.96 -5.96 -3.52
N GLY A 105 9.76 -7.22 -3.09
CA GLY A 105 9.05 -8.23 -3.88
C GLY A 105 7.59 -7.85 -4.14
N ALA A 106 6.87 -7.38 -3.12
CA ALA A 106 5.48 -6.94 -3.25
C ALA A 106 5.33 -5.73 -4.18
N SER A 107 6.22 -4.73 -4.08
CA SER A 107 6.20 -3.57 -4.98
C SER A 107 6.42 -3.97 -6.44
N ASN A 108 7.27 -4.96 -6.70
CA ASN A 108 7.53 -5.44 -8.05
C ASN A 108 6.36 -6.27 -8.62
N ALA A 109 5.63 -7.00 -7.77
CA ALA A 109 4.41 -7.71 -8.17
C ALA A 109 3.29 -6.74 -8.59
N VAL A 110 3.09 -5.66 -7.83
CA VAL A 110 2.10 -4.61 -8.15
C VAL A 110 2.47 -3.85 -9.41
N ALA A 111 3.77 -3.60 -9.67
CA ALA A 111 4.22 -2.94 -10.90
C ALA A 111 4.02 -3.78 -12.17
N LYS A 112 3.71 -5.07 -12.03
CA LYS A 112 3.50 -6.01 -13.14
C LYS A 112 2.02 -6.22 -13.50
N LEU A 113 1.11 -5.49 -12.83
CA LEU A 113 -0.32 -5.39 -13.12
C LEU A 113 -0.64 -4.03 -13.73
#